data_AF-T0GX35-F1
#
_entry.id   AF-T0GX35-F1
#
_cell.length_a   1.000
_cell.length_b   1.000
_cell.length_c   1.000
_cell.angle_alpha   90.00
_cell.angle_beta   90.00
_cell.angle_gamma   90.00
#
_symmetry.space_group_name_H-M   'P 1'
#
loop_
_entity.id
_entity.type
_entity.pdbx_description
1 polymer ?
#
loop_
_entity_poly.entity_id
_entity_poly.type
_entity_poly.pdbx_seq_one_letter_code
_entity_poly.pdbx_strand_id
1 'polypeptide(L)'
;MNYSAPRAPAETTAAYDLYRPDRPVAPVVISVPHAGRDYDGALLGAARVEPAVLRRLEDRWADLLAHPLIGQGHAVIVARAPRALIDLNRHEREIDPAMVTGIPRDMPLQTSAKLRGGLGLIPRRLPGAYELWRRPVDWAEVQRRIDTVHRPYHAALGSLMRAAREEYGHAILIDLHSMPP
;
A
#
# COMPACT_ATOMS: atom_id res chain seq x y z
N MET A 1 -10.06 -19.75 15.86
CA MET A 1 -10.67 -19.47 14.54
C MET A 1 -9.80 -20.14 13.49
N ASN A 2 -10.35 -21.13 12.78
CA ASN A 2 -9.66 -21.75 11.65
C ASN A 2 -9.86 -20.82 10.44
N TYR A 3 -8.92 -19.91 10.21
CA TYR A 3 -8.89 -19.16 8.97
C TYR A 3 -8.32 -20.08 7.90
N SER A 4 -9.19 -20.67 7.08
CA SER A 4 -8.75 -21.35 5.86
C SER A 4 -7.97 -20.35 5.00
N ALA A 5 -6.86 -20.80 4.42
CA ALA A 5 -6.14 -20.00 3.44
C ALA A 5 -7.11 -19.56 2.34
N PRO A 6 -7.04 -18.30 1.86
CA PRO A 6 -7.87 -17.89 0.74
C PRO A 6 -7.52 -18.73 -0.48
N ARG A 7 -8.46 -18.83 -1.43
CA ARG A 7 -8.17 -19.34 -2.79
C ARG A 7 -6.99 -18.59 -3.38
N ALA A 8 -6.31 -19.16 -4.37
CA ALA A 8 -5.25 -18.45 -5.07
C ALA A 8 -5.76 -17.11 -5.66
N PRO A 9 -4.93 -16.05 -5.66
CA PRO A 9 -5.28 -14.80 -6.31
C PRO A 9 -5.46 -15.01 -7.81
N ALA A 10 -6.36 -14.24 -8.42
CA ALA A 10 -6.56 -14.20 -9.85
C ALA A 10 -5.37 -13.53 -10.57
N GLU A 11 -4.69 -12.62 -9.88
CA GLU A 11 -3.50 -11.93 -10.36
C GLU A 11 -2.58 -11.62 -9.19
N THR A 12 -1.28 -11.87 -9.38
CA THR A 12 -0.21 -11.52 -8.44
C THR A 12 0.81 -10.65 -9.18
N THR A 13 1.17 -9.52 -8.58
CA THR A 13 2.21 -8.61 -9.08
C THR A 13 3.21 -8.29 -7.97
N ALA A 14 4.19 -7.42 -8.23
CA ALA A 14 5.02 -6.89 -7.14
C ALA A 14 4.23 -5.97 -6.19
N ALA A 15 3.10 -5.42 -6.65
CA ALA A 15 2.32 -4.43 -5.91
C ALA A 15 1.25 -5.08 -5.01
N TYR A 16 0.55 -6.10 -5.54
CA TYR A 16 -0.63 -6.68 -4.88
C TYR A 16 -0.90 -8.12 -5.29
N ASP A 17 -1.73 -8.76 -4.48
CA ASP A 17 -2.54 -9.91 -4.83
C ASP A 17 -4.00 -9.46 -5.03
N LEU A 18 -4.59 -9.85 -6.16
CA LEU A 18 -5.96 -9.52 -6.53
C LEU A 18 -6.84 -10.77 -6.50
N TYR A 19 -7.88 -10.73 -5.68
CA TYR A 19 -8.90 -11.77 -5.59
C TYR A 19 -10.20 -11.23 -6.19
N ARG A 20 -10.56 -11.73 -7.37
CA ARG A 20 -11.76 -11.30 -8.08
C ARG A 20 -12.58 -12.53 -8.50
N PRO A 21 -13.85 -12.64 -8.10
CA PRO A 21 -14.76 -13.64 -8.69
C PRO A 21 -15.20 -13.20 -10.09
N ASP A 22 -15.68 -14.14 -10.90
CA ASP A 22 -16.23 -13.83 -12.24
C ASP A 22 -17.39 -12.84 -12.15
N ARG A 23 -18.25 -13.01 -11.13
CA ARG A 23 -19.29 -12.07 -10.76
C ARG A 23 -19.20 -11.79 -9.25
N PRO A 24 -18.89 -10.54 -8.83
CA PRO A 24 -18.95 -10.16 -7.42
C PRO A 24 -20.33 -10.40 -6.83
N VAL A 25 -20.43 -10.64 -5.52
CA VAL A 25 -21.74 -10.81 -4.86
C VAL A 25 -22.42 -9.49 -4.49
N ALA A 26 -21.68 -8.38 -4.51
CA ALA A 26 -22.12 -7.06 -4.12
C ALA A 26 -21.22 -5.97 -4.75
N PRO A 27 -21.67 -4.69 -4.80
CA PRO A 27 -20.86 -3.55 -5.28
C PRO A 27 -19.78 -3.11 -4.28
N VAL A 28 -19.23 -4.04 -3.49
CA VAL A 28 -18.25 -3.77 -2.44
C VAL A 28 -16.88 -4.28 -2.87
N VAL A 29 -15.92 -3.37 -2.92
CA VAL A 29 -14.50 -3.66 -3.15
C VAL A 29 -13.74 -3.45 -1.85
N ILE A 30 -12.93 -4.43 -1.47
CA ILE A 30 -12.10 -4.37 -0.26
C ILE A 30 -10.65 -4.13 -0.65
N SER A 31 -10.05 -3.12 -0.04
CA SER A 31 -8.65 -2.74 -0.21
C SER A 31 -7.90 -2.93 1.11
N VAL A 32 -6.73 -3.56 1.08
CA VAL A 32 -5.85 -3.72 2.25
C VAL A 32 -4.45 -3.19 1.91
N PRO A 33 -4.26 -1.85 1.91
CA PRO A 33 -3.08 -1.21 1.32
C PRO A 33 -1.82 -1.33 2.19
N HIS A 34 -1.95 -1.69 3.48
CA HIS A 34 -0.83 -1.76 4.44
C HIS A 34 -0.52 -3.17 4.93
N ALA A 35 -1.03 -4.21 4.25
CA ALA A 35 -0.77 -5.61 4.59
C ALA A 35 0.54 -6.19 4.00
N GLY A 36 1.23 -5.43 3.14
CA GLY A 36 2.41 -5.89 2.40
C GLY A 36 3.61 -6.22 3.29
N ARG A 37 4.29 -7.33 2.98
CA ARG A 37 5.38 -7.93 3.77
C ARG A 37 6.59 -8.32 2.93
N ASP A 38 6.63 -7.97 1.66
CA ASP A 38 7.71 -8.32 0.75
C ASP A 38 8.88 -7.34 0.89
N TYR A 39 9.63 -7.44 1.99
CA TYR A 39 10.85 -6.68 2.19
C TYR A 39 12.02 -7.36 1.49
N ASP A 40 12.47 -6.79 0.36
CA ASP A 40 13.66 -7.27 -0.32
C ASP A 40 14.96 -6.86 0.43
N GLY A 41 16.07 -7.50 0.05
CA GLY A 41 17.37 -7.24 0.68
C GLY A 41 17.88 -5.81 0.45
N ALA A 42 17.49 -5.16 -0.64
CA ALA A 42 17.91 -3.80 -0.95
C ALA A 42 17.23 -2.78 -0.02
N LEU A 43 15.93 -2.94 0.20
CA LEU A 43 15.13 -2.12 1.11
C LEU A 43 15.64 -2.26 2.55
N LEU A 44 15.89 -3.50 2.99
CA LEU A 44 16.45 -3.75 4.33
C LEU A 44 17.87 -3.19 4.47
N GLY A 45 18.71 -3.31 3.43
CA GLY A 45 20.05 -2.73 3.42
C GLY A 45 20.06 -1.20 3.47
N ALA A 46 19.04 -0.54 2.91
CA ALA A 46 18.88 0.92 2.95
C ALA A 46 18.40 1.43 4.33
N ALA A 47 17.78 0.56 5.14
CA ALA A 47 17.25 0.91 6.44
C ALA A 47 18.36 1.24 7.45
N ARG A 48 18.14 2.29 8.24
CA ARG A 48 18.97 2.66 9.40
C ARG A 48 18.57 1.90 10.65
N VAL A 49 17.33 1.41 10.69
CA VAL A 49 16.72 0.73 11.83
C VAL A 49 16.64 -0.77 11.58
N GLU A 50 16.49 -1.54 12.67
CA GLU A 50 16.23 -2.96 12.58
C GLU A 50 14.92 -3.27 11.83
N PRO A 51 14.82 -4.41 11.11
CA PRO A 51 13.61 -4.78 10.37
C PRO A 51 12.34 -4.78 11.22
N ALA A 52 12.44 -5.11 12.52
CA ALA A 52 11.31 -5.08 13.44
C ALA A 52 10.69 -3.67 13.58
N VAL A 53 11.47 -2.60 13.41
CA VAL A 53 10.96 -1.22 13.44
C VAL A 53 10.17 -0.91 12.17
N LEU A 54 10.65 -1.35 11.00
CA LEU A 54 9.92 -1.15 9.74
C LEU A 54 8.57 -1.86 9.76
N ARG A 55 8.50 -3.05 10.34
CA ARG A 55 7.26 -3.82 10.49
C ARG A 55 6.18 -3.11 11.31
N ARG A 56 6.51 -2.06 12.05
CA ARG A 56 5.53 -1.20 12.75
C ARG A 56 4.75 -0.28 11.80
N LEU A 57 5.18 -0.17 10.54
CA LEU A 57 4.43 0.52 9.48
C LEU A 57 3.31 -0.35 8.90
N GLU A 58 3.34 -1.66 9.14
CA GLU A 58 2.33 -2.59 8.65
C GLU A 58 1.05 -2.49 9.46
N ASP A 59 -0.06 -2.66 8.76
CA ASP A 59 -1.33 -2.99 9.38
C ASP A 59 -1.38 -4.50 9.53
N ARG A 60 -0.58 -4.97 10.49
CA ARG A 60 -0.17 -6.37 10.58
C ARG A 60 -1.39 -7.28 10.69
N TRP A 61 -1.50 -8.22 9.76
CA TRP A 61 -2.59 -9.19 9.66
C TRP A 61 -3.97 -8.63 9.32
N ALA A 62 -4.09 -7.36 8.90
CA ALA A 62 -5.36 -6.80 8.43
C ALA A 62 -5.96 -7.58 7.24
N ASP A 63 -5.12 -8.20 6.41
CA ASP A 63 -5.49 -9.13 5.34
C ASP A 63 -6.32 -10.32 5.83
N LEU A 64 -6.06 -10.82 7.05
CA LEU A 64 -6.83 -11.94 7.62
C LEU A 64 -8.30 -11.59 7.83
N LEU A 65 -8.62 -10.31 8.08
CA LEU A 65 -10.00 -9.82 8.18
C LEU A 65 -10.72 -9.88 6.83
N ALA A 66 -9.98 -9.81 5.72
CA ALA A 66 -10.53 -9.87 4.38
C ALA A 66 -10.67 -11.30 3.85
N HIS A 67 -9.98 -12.29 4.42
CA HIS A 67 -10.01 -13.68 3.94
C HIS A 67 -11.41 -14.29 3.83
N PRO A 68 -12.32 -14.15 4.83
CA PRO A 68 -13.68 -14.66 4.69
C PRO A 68 -14.45 -14.00 3.53
N LEU A 69 -14.19 -12.72 3.26
CA LEU A 69 -14.84 -11.95 2.19
C LEU A 69 -14.43 -12.45 0.80
N ILE A 70 -13.18 -12.91 0.65
CA ILE A 70 -12.71 -13.58 -0.58
C ILE A 70 -13.55 -14.84 -0.83
N GLY A 71 -13.77 -15.66 0.20
CA GLY A 71 -14.57 -16.89 0.11
C GLY A 71 -16.06 -16.64 -0.14
N GLN A 72 -16.57 -15.49 0.30
CA GLN A 72 -17.95 -15.05 0.04
C GLN A 72 -18.15 -14.42 -1.34
N GLY A 73 -17.09 -14.27 -2.15
CA GLY A 73 -17.20 -13.72 -3.50
C GLY A 73 -17.17 -12.18 -3.55
N HIS A 74 -16.50 -11.53 -2.61
CA HIS A 74 -16.14 -10.12 -2.77
C HIS A 74 -14.85 -9.95 -3.59
N ALA A 75 -14.72 -8.80 -4.24
CA ALA A 75 -13.46 -8.39 -4.85
C ALA A 75 -12.55 -7.80 -3.77
N VAL A 76 -11.34 -8.35 -3.64
CA VAL A 76 -10.36 -7.95 -2.62
C VAL A 76 -9.00 -7.72 -3.27
N ILE A 77 -8.36 -6.59 -2.95
CA ILE A 77 -6.98 -6.29 -3.33
C ILE A 77 -6.12 -6.13 -2.08
N VAL A 78 -5.05 -6.91 -1.98
CA VAL A 78 -4.14 -6.94 -0.82
C VAL A 78 -2.76 -6.49 -1.28
N ALA A 79 -2.20 -5.48 -0.62
CA ALA A 79 -0.84 -5.04 -0.92
C ALA A 79 0.19 -6.12 -0.60
N ARG A 80 1.20 -6.25 -1.46
CA ARG A 80 2.39 -7.09 -1.26
C ARG A 80 3.61 -6.27 -0.90
N ALA A 81 3.78 -5.15 -1.60
CA ALA A 81 4.78 -4.16 -1.30
C ALA A 81 4.55 -3.57 0.12
N PRO A 82 5.56 -3.58 1.00
CA PRO A 82 5.41 -3.05 2.34
C PRO A 82 5.26 -1.53 2.30
N ARG A 83 4.49 -0.98 3.24
CA ARG A 83 4.32 0.48 3.40
C ARG A 83 5.66 1.22 3.53
N ALA A 84 6.67 0.57 4.10
CA ALA A 84 8.03 1.10 4.18
C ALA A 84 8.66 1.36 2.79
N LEU A 85 8.35 0.54 1.79
CA LEU A 85 8.80 0.77 0.42
C LEU A 85 8.09 1.98 -0.18
N ILE A 86 6.75 1.99 -0.10
CA ILE A 86 5.87 3.06 -0.58
C ILE A 86 4.50 2.94 0.09
N ASP A 87 3.94 4.06 0.56
CA ASP A 87 2.63 4.12 1.19
C ASP A 87 1.52 4.22 0.14
N LEU A 88 0.80 3.13 -0.08
CA LEU A 88 -0.33 3.02 -1.02
C LEU A 88 -1.58 3.82 -0.59
N ASN A 89 -1.59 4.38 0.63
CA ASN A 89 -2.65 5.26 1.11
C ASN A 89 -2.16 6.73 1.19
N ARG A 90 -1.22 7.11 0.31
CA ARG A 90 -0.76 8.49 0.13
C ARG A 90 -0.80 8.86 -1.34
N HIS A 91 -1.02 10.15 -1.62
CA HIS A 91 -0.89 10.64 -2.99
C HIS A 91 0.58 10.54 -3.44
N GLU A 92 0.82 10.23 -4.71
CA GLU A 92 2.16 10.20 -5.33
C GLU A 92 2.95 11.53 -5.25
N ARG A 93 2.33 12.62 -4.79
CA ARG A 93 2.94 13.96 -4.62
C ARG A 93 3.18 14.30 -3.16
N GLU A 94 2.71 13.50 -2.21
CA GLU A 94 2.97 13.69 -0.77
C GLU A 94 4.37 13.20 -0.40
N ILE A 95 5.40 13.85 -0.94
CA ILE A 95 6.80 13.48 -0.81
C ILE A 95 7.52 14.49 0.08
N ASP A 96 8.33 14.02 1.04
CA ASP A 96 9.18 14.89 1.85
C ASP A 96 10.43 15.24 1.02
N PRO A 97 10.63 16.52 0.65
CA PRO A 97 11.78 16.92 -0.16
C PRO A 97 13.12 16.61 0.51
N ALA A 98 13.18 16.56 1.85
CA ALA A 98 14.39 16.21 2.58
C ALA A 98 14.74 14.71 2.47
N MET A 99 13.80 13.88 2.05
CA MET A 99 13.96 12.44 1.89
C MET A 99 14.34 12.00 0.50
N VAL A 100 14.38 12.92 -0.47
CA VAL A 100 14.56 12.57 -1.86
C VAL A 100 15.60 13.47 -2.53
N THR A 101 16.61 12.86 -3.12
CA THR A 101 17.66 13.53 -3.88
C THR A 101 17.26 13.71 -5.34
N GLY A 102 17.59 14.85 -5.94
CA GLY A 102 17.38 15.08 -7.36
C GLY A 102 15.93 15.32 -7.80
N ILE A 103 15.05 15.75 -6.89
CA ILE A 103 13.68 16.15 -7.26
C ILE A 103 13.73 17.38 -8.20
N PRO A 104 13.01 17.37 -9.34
CA PRO A 104 12.88 18.53 -10.21
C PRO A 104 12.33 19.76 -9.45
N ARG A 105 12.88 20.96 -9.73
CA ARG A 105 12.51 22.19 -9.01
C ARG A 105 11.04 22.57 -9.15
N ASP A 106 10.43 22.20 -10.26
CA ASP A 106 9.06 22.48 -10.67
C ASP A 106 8.08 21.34 -10.32
N MET A 107 8.55 20.28 -9.66
CA MET A 107 7.69 19.17 -9.24
C MET A 107 6.64 19.67 -8.23
N PRO A 108 5.33 19.57 -8.53
CA PRO A 108 4.30 20.06 -7.63
C PRO A 108 4.11 19.09 -6.46
N LEU A 109 4.74 19.37 -5.33
CA LEU A 109 4.60 18.56 -4.12
C LEU A 109 3.38 18.97 -3.28
N GLN A 110 2.76 17.98 -2.63
CA GLN A 110 1.66 18.19 -1.70
C GLN A 110 2.14 18.05 -0.26
N THR A 111 1.68 18.93 0.62
CA THR A 111 1.94 18.84 2.05
C THR A 111 0.70 18.38 2.81
N SER A 112 0.90 17.49 3.78
CA SER A 112 -0.16 17.03 4.68
C SER A 112 0.36 17.00 6.11
N ALA A 113 -0.55 16.96 7.10
CA ALA A 113 -0.15 16.81 8.50
C ALA A 113 0.61 15.49 8.74
N LYS A 114 0.22 14.43 8.03
CA LYS A 114 0.88 13.12 8.08
C LYS A 114 2.28 13.19 7.47
N LEU A 115 2.46 13.87 6.34
CA LEU A 115 3.78 14.10 5.75
C LEU A 115 4.71 14.84 6.72
N ARG A 116 4.24 15.94 7.34
CA ARG A 116 5.02 16.69 8.34
C ARG A 116 5.39 15.84 9.56
N GLY A 117 4.54 14.88 9.92
CA GLY A 117 4.83 13.87 10.94
C GLY A 117 5.78 12.76 10.50
N GLY A 118 6.27 12.77 9.26
CA GLY A 118 7.18 11.78 8.71
C GLY A 118 6.51 10.57 8.05
N LEU A 119 5.21 10.63 7.76
CA LEU A 119 4.43 9.54 7.13
C LEU A 119 3.86 9.98 5.78
N GLY A 120 4.74 10.38 4.87
CA GLY A 120 4.45 10.64 3.46
C GLY A 120 4.46 9.39 2.59
N LEU A 121 4.51 9.58 1.27
CA LEU A 121 4.60 8.50 0.27
C LEU A 121 5.75 7.54 0.56
N ILE A 122 6.90 8.07 0.99
CA ILE A 122 7.99 7.28 1.56
C ILE A 122 8.05 7.62 3.05
N PRO A 123 7.67 6.70 3.96
CA PRO A 123 7.70 6.95 5.39
C PRO A 123 9.13 7.26 5.86
N ARG A 124 9.31 8.33 6.62
CA ARG A 124 10.60 8.77 7.15
C ARG A 124 10.78 8.44 8.63
N ARG A 125 9.70 8.55 9.41
CA ARG A 125 9.75 8.52 10.88
C ARG A 125 8.58 7.75 11.46
N LEU A 126 8.81 7.23 12.65
CA LEU A 126 7.81 6.67 13.54
C LEU A 126 8.05 7.18 14.97
N PRO A 127 7.04 7.11 15.86
CA PRO A 127 7.28 7.30 17.29
C PRO A 127 8.43 6.40 17.78
N GLY A 128 9.47 7.00 18.37
CA GLY A 128 10.67 6.27 18.81
C GLY A 128 11.68 5.90 17.71
N ALA A 129 11.46 6.28 16.45
CA ALA A 129 12.41 6.09 15.35
C ALA A 129 12.40 7.32 14.42
N TYR A 130 13.32 8.25 14.68
CA TYR A 130 13.33 9.57 14.04
C TYR A 130 13.92 9.61 12.62
N GLU A 131 14.62 8.57 12.17
CA GLU A 131 15.06 8.41 10.77
C GLU A 131 15.09 6.92 10.42
N LEU A 132 14.24 6.49 9.50
CA LEU A 132 14.14 5.09 9.08
C LEU A 132 15.23 4.68 8.08
N TRP A 133 15.79 5.62 7.33
CA TRP A 133 16.70 5.36 6.20
C TRP A 133 18.10 5.91 6.45
N ARG A 134 19.12 5.25 5.90
CA ARG A 134 20.52 5.67 6.02
C ARG A 134 20.81 6.93 5.21
N ARG A 135 20.13 7.11 4.08
CA ARG A 135 20.32 8.19 3.13
C ARG A 135 18.97 8.53 2.49
N PRO A 136 18.81 9.74 1.93
CA PRO A 136 17.72 10.05 1.03
C PRO A 136 17.64 9.06 -0.15
N VAL A 137 16.45 8.91 -0.72
CA VAL A 137 16.18 8.06 -1.89
C VAL A 137 16.33 8.90 -3.16
N ASP A 138 16.95 8.38 -4.21
CA ASP A 138 17.01 9.12 -5.48
C ASP A 138 15.63 9.27 -6.12
N TRP A 139 15.38 10.42 -6.76
CA TRP A 139 14.12 10.70 -7.43
C TRP A 139 13.75 9.63 -8.46
N ALA A 140 14.72 9.12 -9.22
CA ALA A 140 14.49 8.03 -10.18
C ALA A 140 13.99 6.74 -9.51
N GLU A 141 14.46 6.44 -8.30
CA GLU A 141 13.98 5.29 -7.52
C GLU A 141 12.56 5.54 -6.98
N VAL A 142 12.25 6.77 -6.56
CA VAL A 142 10.87 7.13 -6.16
C VAL A 142 9.92 6.99 -7.35
N GLN A 143 10.29 7.49 -8.53
CA GLN A 143 9.50 7.33 -9.76
C GLN A 143 9.30 5.84 -10.10
N ARG A 144 10.36 5.03 -10.02
CA ARG A 144 10.26 3.59 -10.24
C ARG A 144 9.23 2.95 -9.29
N ARG A 145 9.29 3.25 -7.98
CA ARG A 145 8.30 2.74 -7.02
C ARG A 145 6.88 3.19 -7.35
N ILE A 146 6.71 4.44 -7.79
CA ILE A 146 5.41 4.95 -8.22
C ILE A 146 4.88 4.15 -9.41
N ASP A 147 5.71 3.97 -10.44
CA ASP A 147 5.31 3.33 -11.70
C ASP A 147 5.14 1.81 -11.59
N THR A 148 5.92 1.14 -10.74
CA THR A 148 5.87 -0.33 -10.62
C THR A 148 5.04 -0.83 -9.45
N VAL A 149 4.67 0.02 -8.49
CA VAL A 149 3.93 -0.38 -7.29
C VAL A 149 2.67 0.46 -7.07
N HIS A 150 2.83 1.78 -6.91
CA HIS A 150 1.73 2.67 -6.54
C HIS A 150 0.64 2.76 -7.61
N ARG A 151 1.02 3.17 -8.83
CA ARG A 151 0.09 3.31 -9.95
C ARG A 151 -0.57 1.98 -10.36
N PRO A 152 0.15 0.84 -10.43
CA PRO A 152 -0.49 -0.46 -10.68
C PRO A 152 -1.55 -0.80 -9.64
N TYR A 153 -1.26 -0.61 -8.34
CA TYR A 153 -2.24 -0.83 -7.27
C TYR A 153 -3.51 0.01 -7.47
N HIS A 154 -3.35 1.31 -7.69
CA HIS A 154 -4.49 2.21 -7.89
C HIS A 154 -5.22 2.00 -9.21
N ALA A 155 -4.52 1.55 -10.26
CA ALA A 155 -5.14 1.21 -11.54
C ALA A 155 -6.02 -0.05 -11.40
N ALA A 156 -5.56 -1.07 -10.68
CA ALA A 156 -6.34 -2.26 -10.37
C ALA A 156 -7.55 -1.91 -9.49
N LEU A 157 -7.34 -1.17 -8.40
CA LEU A 157 -8.42 -0.72 -7.52
C LEU A 157 -9.46 0.12 -8.29
N GLY A 158 -9.00 1.06 -9.12
CA GLY A 158 -9.87 1.88 -9.95
C GLY A 158 -10.67 1.06 -10.97
N SER A 159 -10.08 -0.01 -11.51
CA SER A 159 -10.77 -0.94 -12.42
C SER A 159 -11.86 -1.74 -11.70
N LEU A 160 -11.60 -2.23 -10.48
CA LEU A 160 -12.61 -2.89 -9.66
C LEU A 160 -13.78 -1.96 -9.34
N MET A 161 -13.49 -0.72 -8.94
CA MET A 161 -14.51 0.27 -8.63
C MET A 161 -15.37 0.63 -9.84
N ARG A 162 -14.77 0.76 -11.04
CA ARG A 162 -15.52 0.97 -12.29
C ARG A 162 -16.41 -0.22 -12.63
N ALA A 163 -15.86 -1.43 -12.60
CA ALA A 163 -16.62 -2.65 -12.89
C ALA A 163 -17.81 -2.84 -11.93
N ALA A 164 -17.63 -2.59 -10.62
CA ALA A 164 -18.72 -2.64 -9.66
C ALA A 164 -19.81 -1.59 -9.97
N ARG A 165 -19.41 -0.36 -10.32
CA ARG A 165 -20.36 0.70 -10.68
C ARG A 165 -21.10 0.38 -11.98
N GLU A 166 -20.44 -0.21 -12.96
CA GLU A 166 -21.06 -0.61 -14.24
C GLU A 166 -22.10 -1.71 -14.04
N GLU A 167 -21.82 -2.71 -13.19
CA GLU A 167 -22.74 -3.82 -12.91
C GLU A 167 -23.92 -3.42 -12.00
N TYR A 168 -23.69 -2.59 -10.98
CA TYR A 168 -24.67 -2.32 -9.91
C TYR A 168 -25.17 -0.85 -9.84
N GLY A 169 -24.70 0.01 -10.74
CA GLY A 169 -25.01 1.45 -10.75
C GLY A 169 -24.27 2.28 -9.68
N HIS A 170 -23.56 1.64 -8.75
CA HIS A 170 -22.75 2.28 -7.71
C HIS A 170 -21.62 1.35 -7.25
N ALA A 171 -20.63 1.89 -6.52
CA ALA A 171 -19.54 1.13 -5.95
C ALA A 171 -19.18 1.65 -4.55
N ILE A 172 -18.84 0.73 -3.65
CA ILE A 172 -18.44 1.02 -2.27
C ILE A 172 -17.02 0.49 -2.08
N LEU A 173 -16.12 1.35 -1.63
CA LEU A 173 -14.78 0.97 -1.23
C LEU A 173 -14.73 0.84 0.29
N ILE A 174 -14.26 -0.32 0.76
CA ILE A 174 -13.85 -0.52 2.16
C ILE A 174 -12.33 -0.62 2.17
N ASP A 175 -11.68 0.41 2.71
CA ASP A 175 -10.22 0.45 2.88
C ASP A 175 -9.86 0.00 4.30
N LEU A 176 -9.36 -1.23 4.41
CA LEU A 176 -9.12 -1.90 5.69
C LEU A 176 -7.76 -1.55 6.26
N HIS A 177 -7.79 -1.15 7.52
CA HIS A 177 -6.63 -0.74 8.30
C HIS A 177 -6.67 -1.29 9.72
N SER A 178 -5.51 -1.31 10.38
CA SER A 178 -5.39 -1.53 11.82
C SER A 178 -4.59 -0.38 12.44
N MET A 179 -4.87 -0.05 13.70
CA MET A 179 -4.14 1.01 14.41
C MET A 179 -3.46 0.46 15.65
N PRO A 180 -2.28 0.99 16.02
CA PRO A 180 -1.70 0.73 17.33
C PRO A 180 -2.64 1.24 18.43
N PRO A 181 -2.65 0.59 19.61
CA PRO A 181 -3.46 1.02 20.76
C PRO A 181 -3.04 2.39 21.31
#